data_AF-A0A0C2ZBE0-F1
#
_entry.id   AF-A0A0C2ZBE0-F1
#
_cell.length_a   1.000
_cell.length_b   1.000
_cell.length_c   1.000
_cell.angle_alpha   90.00
_cell.angle_beta   90.00
_cell.angle_gamma   90.00
#
_symmetry.space_group_name_H-M   'P 1'
#
loop_
_entity.id
_entity.type
_entity.pdbx_description
1 polymer ?
#
loop_
_entity_poly.entity_id
_entity_poly.type
_entity_poly.pdbx_seq_one_letter_code
_entity_poly.pdbx_strand_id
1 'polypeptide(L)' 'KKWNRSELLTIFSDTVTVKFTKTDGSSETLQGRWCTVCRDNAAYVAKYGKWKMFHLRSNSSCWQHICCH' A
#
# COMPACT_ATOMS: atom_id res chain seq x y z
N LYS A 1 0.19 16.03 -11.97
CA LYS A 1 -0.63 15.68 -13.16
C LYS A 1 -2.00 15.26 -12.64
N LYS A 2 -3.14 15.85 -13.02
CA LYS A 2 -4.41 15.61 -12.30
C LYS A 2 -4.99 14.23 -12.66
N TRP A 3 -4.85 13.25 -11.76
CA TRP A 3 -5.43 11.92 -11.92
C TRP A 3 -6.96 12.00 -11.91
N ASN A 4 -7.62 11.36 -12.88
CA ASN A 4 -9.08 11.28 -12.91
C ASN A 4 -9.58 10.17 -11.96
N ARG A 5 -10.87 10.22 -11.62
CA ARG A 5 -11.48 9.30 -10.64
C ARG A 5 -11.38 7.82 -11.03
N SER A 6 -11.44 7.52 -12.33
CA SER A 6 -11.30 6.17 -12.85
C SER A 6 -9.87 5.66 -12.70
N GLU A 7 -8.86 6.50 -12.91
CA GLU A 7 -7.46 6.13 -12.67
C GLU A 7 -7.15 5.93 -11.19
N LEU A 8 -7.74 6.76 -10.32
CA LEU A 8 -7.66 6.58 -8.87
C LEU A 8 -8.27 5.24 -8.44
N LEU A 9 -9.40 4.85 -9.03
CA LEU A 9 -9.96 3.53 -8.80
C LEU A 9 -8.99 2.45 -9.26
N THR A 10 -8.42 2.50 -10.46
CA THR A 10 -7.45 1.49 -10.93
C THR A 10 -6.22 1.36 -10.02
N ILE A 11 -5.73 2.47 -9.44
CA ILE A 11 -4.59 2.43 -8.51
C ILE A 11 -4.97 1.79 -7.16
N PHE A 12 -6.24 1.88 -6.74
CA PHE A 12 -6.76 1.40 -5.45
C PHE A 12 -7.71 0.21 -5.52
N SER A 13 -7.92 -0.37 -6.69
CA SER A 13 -9.12 -1.18 -6.96
C SER A 13 -9.20 -2.42 -6.10
N ASP A 14 -8.06 -3.06 -5.83
CA ASP A 14 -8.08 -4.35 -5.18
C ASP A 14 -7.77 -4.23 -3.70
N THR A 15 -8.75 -4.68 -2.91
CA THR A 15 -8.51 -5.02 -1.51
C THR A 15 -7.60 -6.23 -1.50
N VAL A 16 -6.37 -6.05 -1.06
CA VAL A 16 -5.40 -7.13 -0.96
C VAL A 16 -5.37 -7.65 0.48
N THR A 17 -5.31 -8.98 0.59
CA THR A 17 -5.06 -9.65 1.86
C THR A 17 -3.59 -10.03 1.90
N VAL A 18 -2.84 -9.49 2.86
CA VAL A 18 -1.41 -9.73 3.01
C VAL A 18 -1.17 -10.45 4.33
N LYS A 19 -0.51 -11.61 4.26
CA LYS A 19 -0.04 -12.35 5.43
C LYS A 19 1.41 -12.00 5.71
N PHE A 20 1.67 -11.38 6.85
CA PHE A 20 2.99 -11.08 7.35
C PHE A 20 3.39 -12.13 8.37
N THR A 21 4.42 -12.93 8.07
CA THR A 21 4.95 -13.91 9.01
C THR A 21 6.15 -13.27 9.72
N LYS A 22 6.11 -13.26 11.05
CA LYS A 22 7.20 -12.77 11.90
C LYS A 22 8.21 -13.89 12.14
N THR A 23 9.42 -13.52 12.56
CA THR A 23 10.51 -14.47 12.83
C THR A 23 10.21 -15.39 14.01
N ASP A 24 9.34 -14.99 14.93
CA ASP A 24 8.88 -15.82 16.05
C ASP A 24 7.82 -16.87 15.65
N GLY A 25 7.45 -16.94 14.37
CA GLY A 25 6.47 -17.88 13.84
C GLY A 25 5.02 -17.38 13.91
N SER A 26 4.73 -16.28 14.63
CA SER A 26 3.42 -15.65 14.55
C SER A 26 3.18 -15.03 13.17
N SER A 27 1.92 -15.00 12.74
CA SER A 27 1.53 -14.36 11.50
C SER A 27 0.39 -13.40 11.71
N GLU A 28 0.46 -12.25 11.06
CA GLU A 28 -0.59 -11.26 11.02
C GLU A 28 -1.18 -11.23 9.60
N THR A 29 -2.50 -11.34 9.50
CA THR A 29 -3.19 -11.21 8.21
C THR A 29 -3.92 -9.89 8.20
N LEU A 30 -3.53 -9.02 7.26
CA LEU A 30 -4.13 -7.70 7.12
C LEU A 30 -4.85 -7.60 5.79
N GLN A 31 -6.04 -7.02 5.82
CA GLN A 31 -6.83 -6.74 4.64
C GLN A 31 -6.90 -5.22 4.45
N GLY A 32 -6.56 -4.73 3.26
CA GLY A 32 -6.50 -3.29 3.00
C GLY A 32 -6.30 -2.97 1.53
N ARG A 33 -6.46 -1.69 1.17
CA ARG A 33 -6.16 -1.20 -0.18
C ARG A 33 -4.71 -0.78 -0.25
N TRP A 34 -3.99 -1.39 -1.18
CA TRP A 34 -2.59 -1.06 -1.44
C TRP A 34 -2.45 -0.47 -2.83
N CYS A 35 -2.01 0.79 -2.88
CA CYS A 35 -1.71 1.48 -4.13
C CYS A 35 -0.56 0.78 -4.89
N THR A 36 -0.75 0.52 -6.18
CA THR A 36 0.27 -0.13 -7.03
C THR A 36 1.59 0.67 -7.06
N VAL A 37 1.52 2.00 -7.13
CA VAL A 37 2.68 2.91 -7.05
C VAL A 37 3.50 2.69 -5.77
N CYS A 38 2.83 2.47 -4.65
CA CYS A 38 3.41 2.28 -3.34
C CYS A 38 4.02 0.88 -3.22
N ARG A 39 3.37 -0.11 -3.82
CA ARG A 39 3.84 -1.49 -3.88
C ARG A 39 5.12 -1.62 -4.71
N ASP A 40 5.19 -0.91 -5.83
CA ASP A 40 6.31 -0.94 -6.77
C ASP A 40 7.44 0.04 -6.41
N ASN A 41 7.29 0.86 -5.37
CA ASN A 41 8.35 1.76 -4.90
C ASN A 41 9.43 1.00 -4.11
N ALA A 42 10.38 0.42 -4.84
CA ALA A 42 11.48 -0.37 -4.29
C ALA A 42 12.32 0.38 -3.23
N ALA A 43 12.56 1.68 -3.42
CA ALA A 43 13.32 2.49 -2.46
C ALA A 43 12.58 2.62 -1.11
N TYR A 44 11.26 2.79 -1.13
CA TYR A 44 10.45 2.85 0.08
C TYR A 44 10.29 1.50 0.76
N VAL A 45 10.12 0.43 -0.03
CA VAL A 45 10.06 -0.94 0.51
C VAL A 45 11.38 -1.31 1.18
N ALA A 46 12.52 -0.94 0.59
CA ALA A 46 13.84 -1.17 1.18
C ALA A 46 14.03 -0.39 2.50
N LYS A 47 13.53 0.85 2.57
CA LYS A 47 13.72 1.73 3.74
C LYS A 47 12.81 1.39 4.92
N TYR A 48 11.55 1.02 4.68
CA TYR A 48 10.55 0.86 5.73
C TYR A 48 10.02 -0.57 5.89
N GLY A 49 10.23 -1.43 4.89
CA GLY A 49 9.67 -2.79 4.85
C GLY A 49 8.20 -2.82 4.45
N LYS A 50 7.77 -3.93 3.84
CA LYS A 50 6.39 -4.12 3.34
C LYS A 50 5.33 -4.04 4.44
N TRP A 51 5.63 -4.57 5.63
CA TRP A 51 4.71 -4.56 6.78
C TRP A 51 4.38 -3.13 7.26
N LYS A 52 5.42 -2.35 7.54
CA LYS A 52 5.26 -0.96 8.00
C LYS A 52 4.56 -0.11 6.95
N MET A 53 4.86 -0.35 5.68
CA MET A 53 4.25 0.35 4.56
C MET A 53 2.75 0.04 4.43
N PHE A 54 2.37 -1.22 4.61
CA PHE A 54 0.97 -1.62 4.60
C PHE A 54 0.16 -0.94 5.72
N HIS A 55 0.73 -0.84 6.92
CA HIS A 55 0.10 -0.14 8.03
C HIS A 55 0.06 1.38 7.86
N LEU A 56 1.16 2.03 7.46
CA LEU A 56 1.22 3.48 7.31
C LEU A 56 0.41 4.00 6.12
N ARG A 57 0.28 3.18 5.07
CA ARG A 57 -0.28 3.61 3.79
C ARG A 57 -1.55 2.89 3.36
N SER A 58 -2.12 2.00 4.17
CA SER A 58 -3.47 1.50 3.90
C SER A 58 -4.48 2.65 3.96
N ASN A 59 -5.22 2.82 2.86
CA ASN A 59 -6.34 3.74 2.65
C ASN A 59 -6.02 5.25 2.54
N SER A 60 -5.77 6.00 3.60
CA SER A 60 -5.94 7.47 3.56
C SER A 60 -4.72 8.26 3.05
N SER A 61 -3.51 7.90 3.49
CA SER A 61 -2.28 8.60 3.06
C SER A 61 -1.88 8.29 1.62
N CYS A 62 -2.31 7.13 1.14
CA CYS A 62 -2.14 6.68 -0.23
C CYS A 62 -2.93 7.57 -1.22
N TRP A 63 -4.18 7.90 -0.89
CA TRP A 63 -4.98 8.84 -1.68
C TRP A 63 -4.32 10.21 -1.76
N GLN A 64 -3.85 10.73 -0.62
CA GLN A 64 -3.10 11.99 -0.60
C GLN A 64 -1.81 11.90 -1.42
N HIS A 65 -1.08 10.78 -1.33
CA HIS A 65 0.16 10.58 -2.09
C HIS A 65 -0.07 10.64 -3.60
N ILE A 66 -1.12 10.02 -4.12
CA ILE A 66 -1.42 10.07 -5.56
C ILE A 66 -1.99 11.42 -5.96
N CYS A 67 -2.81 12.06 -5.12
CA CYS A 67 -3.29 13.42 -5.38
C CYS A 67 -2.16 14.47 -5.36
N CYS A 68 -1.06 14.23 -4.63
CA CYS A 68 0.10 15.10 -4.58
C CYS A 68 1.10 14.91 -5.74
N HIS A 69 0.92 13.90 -6.61
CA HIS A 69 1.74 13.68 -7.81
C HIS A 69 1.02 14.17 -9.09
#